data_AF-A0A8J5RTE6-F1
#
_entry.id   AF-A0A8J5RTE6-F1
#
_cell.length_a   1.000
_cell.length_b   1.000
_cell.length_c   1.000
_cell.angle_alpha   90.00
_cell.angle_beta   90.00
_cell.angle_gamma   90.00
#
_symmetry.space_group_name_H-M   'P 1'
#
loop_
_entity.id
_entity.type
_entity.pdbx_description
1 polymer ?
#
loop_
_entity_poly.entity_id
_entity_poly.type
_entity_poly.pdbx_seq_one_letter_code
_entity_poly.pdbx_strand_id
1 'polypeptide(L)'
;MVQLFFQGPTDGCSINTDAVKVRKSLLDKVESIIRSVIKSGGWYEARLWLCSTVSSIHLLDPYDQQHLFLDLLGMKNSKKDVAARLLRMIFDKKPQKAGSILAKNCQMLEEFFQGNPKRIMQWFGHFAVTGESTHKKGARALSQFAFVNRDICWEELEWKGKHGQSPAVVATKPHYFRDLDILQTVQNFLEYVPDFWSSEELADSIKDGEILQIDMEYFVDQYVRLMYQENSRDEWKLVEEFLMDEQFSSLCQHLLIHLDEQRLLDFLKALGKLINPNSQCKEMAFPCCWLEVLLSAHGDHISLDELVLLNCVIAKGRQLWRLMNDEEQEEEQGQMKELLKSINQLTDADHFTLMKGFIDMKFSDALKWIGIQSWVVFCELSKECKSADSCEHLFTSNRIEFRKADDYSLVQNDGNSIAPDSDVEDLNRSNHKRRKRDRKRRRRRYDPDEDNLDQLLEFGTSNRRGIESQHGSWYLSTDGFSSSWDIADIPDHLSSHYLRTWVKFACFR
;
A
#
# COMPACT_ATOMS: atom_id res chain seq x y z
N MET A 1 -31.76 20.70 1.24
CA MET A 1 -31.79 19.35 1.82
C MET A 1 -31.42 18.39 0.72
N VAL A 2 -30.35 17.63 0.93
CA VAL A 2 -29.85 16.68 -0.06
C VAL A 2 -30.86 15.54 -0.24
N GLN A 3 -31.26 15.30 -1.49
CA GLN A 3 -32.03 14.11 -1.86
C GLN A 3 -31.07 13.05 -2.41
N LEU A 4 -31.15 11.84 -1.86
CA LEU A 4 -30.24 10.73 -2.17
C LEU A 4 -30.81 9.75 -3.20
N PHE A 5 -32.08 9.91 -3.59
CA PHE A 5 -32.69 9.18 -4.71
C PHE A 5 -32.48 7.66 -4.66
N PHE A 6 -32.55 7.05 -3.47
CA PHE A 6 -32.32 5.61 -3.29
C PHE A 6 -33.50 4.73 -3.76
N GLN A 7 -34.64 5.32 -4.09
CA GLN A 7 -35.85 4.62 -4.52
C GLN A 7 -36.20 4.96 -5.97
N GLY A 8 -36.77 4.00 -6.70
CA GLY A 8 -37.35 4.24 -8.02
C GLY A 8 -38.57 5.16 -7.93
N PRO A 9 -38.98 5.81 -9.03
CA PRO A 9 -40.07 6.77 -9.02
C PRO A 9 -41.37 6.09 -8.58
N THR A 10 -42.12 6.76 -7.71
CA THR A 10 -43.54 6.42 -7.49
C THR A 10 -44.33 6.78 -8.74
N ASP A 11 -45.15 5.85 -9.23
CA ASP A 11 -45.95 6.04 -10.45
C ASP A 11 -46.76 7.34 -10.41
N GLY A 12 -46.64 8.17 -11.46
CA GLY A 12 -47.47 9.36 -11.68
C GLY A 12 -46.81 10.73 -11.51
N CYS A 13 -45.51 10.82 -11.20
CA CYS A 13 -44.82 12.12 -11.10
C CYS A 13 -44.54 12.76 -12.48
N SER A 14 -44.83 14.06 -12.62
CA SER A 14 -44.51 14.85 -13.81
C SER A 14 -43.01 15.05 -13.99
N ILE A 15 -42.47 14.70 -15.15
CA ILE A 15 -41.04 14.85 -15.47
C ILE A 15 -40.77 16.27 -15.99
N ASN A 16 -39.83 16.97 -15.36
CA ASN A 16 -39.30 18.25 -15.82
C ASN A 16 -38.05 18.03 -16.69
N THR A 17 -38.26 17.92 -18.00
CA THR A 17 -37.17 17.68 -18.97
C THR A 17 -36.13 18.80 -18.99
N ASP A 18 -36.50 20.03 -18.66
CA ASP A 18 -35.57 21.16 -18.64
C ASP A 18 -34.67 21.09 -17.41
N ALA A 19 -35.20 20.66 -16.26
CA ALA A 19 -34.39 20.40 -15.06
C ALA A 19 -33.34 19.30 -15.31
N VAL A 20 -33.70 18.23 -16.02
CA VAL A 20 -32.75 17.15 -16.41
C VAL A 20 -31.66 17.68 -17.33
N LYS A 21 -31.99 18.52 -18.33
CA LYS A 21 -31.00 19.14 -19.22
C LYS A 21 -30.05 20.07 -18.47
N VAL A 22 -30.58 20.90 -17.57
CA VAL A 22 -29.76 21.78 -16.72
C VAL A 22 -28.83 20.95 -15.84
N ARG A 23 -29.29 19.83 -15.28
CA ARG A 23 -28.44 18.94 -14.49
C ARG A 23 -27.31 18.34 -15.32
N LYS A 24 -27.56 17.91 -16.56
CA LYS A 24 -26.49 17.42 -17.46
C LYS A 24 -25.43 18.51 -17.70
N SER A 25 -25.86 19.72 -18.04
CA SER A 25 -24.94 20.85 -18.25
C SER A 25 -24.15 21.21 -16.98
N LEU A 26 -24.75 21.06 -15.79
CA LEU A 26 -24.04 21.21 -14.53
C LEU A 26 -22.92 20.16 -14.39
N LEU A 27 -23.21 18.89 -14.69
CA LEU A 27 -22.22 17.82 -14.61
C LEU A 27 -21.06 18.05 -15.59
N ASP A 28 -21.33 18.53 -16.80
CA ASP A 28 -20.27 18.90 -17.77
C ASP A 28 -19.33 19.99 -17.19
N LYS A 29 -19.90 21.00 -16.52
CA LYS A 29 -19.11 22.06 -15.88
C LYS A 29 -18.30 21.53 -14.70
N VAL A 30 -18.88 20.64 -13.89
CA VAL A 30 -18.18 19.99 -12.78
C VAL A 30 -17.01 19.15 -13.29
N GLU A 31 -17.20 18.39 -14.38
CA GLU A 31 -16.11 17.65 -15.03
C GLU A 31 -14.97 18.59 -15.42
N SER A 32 -15.28 19.71 -16.07
CA SER A 32 -14.29 20.70 -16.50
C SER A 32 -13.47 21.25 -15.32
N ILE A 33 -14.12 21.57 -14.19
CA ILE A 33 -13.45 22.06 -12.99
C ILE A 33 -12.54 20.99 -12.40
N ILE A 34 -13.04 19.76 -12.25
CA ILE A 34 -12.23 18.65 -11.71
C ILE A 34 -11.00 18.42 -12.59
N ARG A 35 -11.16 18.44 -13.91
CA ARG A 35 -10.03 18.34 -14.85
C ARG A 35 -9.06 19.50 -14.72
N SER A 36 -9.52 20.73 -14.45
CA SER A 36 -8.66 21.88 -14.18
C SER A 36 -7.79 21.62 -12.95
N VAL A 37 -8.40 21.26 -11.82
CA VAL A 37 -7.72 20.98 -10.54
C VAL A 37 -6.68 19.85 -10.69
N ILE A 38 -7.04 18.79 -11.43
CA ILE A 38 -6.11 17.69 -11.68
C ILE A 38 -4.92 18.16 -12.53
N LYS A 39 -5.12 19.03 -13.53
CA LYS A 39 -4.04 19.50 -14.42
C LYS A 39 -3.17 20.61 -13.83
N SER A 40 -3.72 21.47 -12.97
CA SER A 40 -3.05 22.64 -12.42
C SER A 40 -2.01 22.29 -11.34
N GLY A 41 -2.14 21.14 -10.67
CA GLY A 41 -1.20 20.68 -9.65
C GLY A 41 -1.49 19.29 -9.07
N GLY A 42 -2.73 18.79 -9.21
CA GLY A 42 -3.15 17.51 -8.63
C GLY A 42 -2.73 16.25 -9.38
N TRP A 43 -2.06 16.34 -10.53
CA TRP A 43 -1.85 15.20 -11.43
C TRP A 43 -1.06 14.07 -10.78
N TYR A 44 0.04 14.42 -10.10
CA TYR A 44 0.89 13.44 -9.44
C TYR A 44 0.13 12.69 -8.32
N GLU A 45 -0.61 13.42 -7.48
CA GLU A 45 -1.42 12.82 -6.41
C GLU A 45 -2.55 11.95 -6.97
N ALA A 46 -3.25 12.43 -7.99
CA ALA A 46 -4.32 11.69 -8.64
C ALA A 46 -3.81 10.37 -9.26
N ARG A 47 -2.60 10.38 -9.81
CA ARG A 47 -1.92 9.18 -10.32
C ARG A 47 -1.53 8.23 -9.19
N LEU A 48 -1.00 8.73 -8.07
CA LEU A 48 -0.71 7.93 -6.88
C LEU A 48 -1.98 7.23 -6.36
N TRP A 49 -3.09 7.96 -6.34
CA TRP A 49 -4.36 7.41 -5.93
C TRP A 49 -4.85 6.30 -6.87
N LEU A 50 -4.62 6.43 -8.17
CA LEU A 50 -4.93 5.38 -9.14
C LEU A 50 -4.09 4.14 -8.86
N CYS A 51 -2.78 4.27 -8.66
CA CYS A 51 -1.90 3.15 -8.30
C CYS A 51 -2.36 2.46 -7.00
N SER A 52 -2.83 3.21 -6.00
CA SER A 52 -3.41 2.66 -4.76
C SER A 52 -4.72 1.90 -4.98
N THR A 53 -5.58 2.35 -5.90
CA THR A 53 -6.80 1.62 -6.25
C THR A 53 -6.46 0.34 -7.02
N VAL A 54 -5.50 0.41 -7.95
CA VAL A 54 -4.99 -0.74 -8.72
C VAL A 54 -4.40 -1.78 -7.78
N SER A 55 -3.63 -1.36 -6.77
CA SER A 55 -3.05 -2.27 -5.76
C SER A 55 -4.10 -3.03 -4.93
N SER A 56 -5.38 -2.65 -5.03
CA SER A 56 -6.50 -3.27 -4.31
C SER A 56 -7.34 -4.20 -5.18
N ILE A 57 -6.96 -4.45 -6.44
CA ILE A 57 -7.63 -5.40 -7.33
C ILE A 57 -7.62 -6.79 -6.66
N HIS A 58 -8.78 -7.44 -6.69
CA HIS A 58 -9.01 -8.70 -5.99
C HIS A 58 -9.08 -9.91 -6.94
N LEU A 59 -9.28 -9.67 -8.24
CA LEU A 59 -9.33 -10.71 -9.27
C LEU A 59 -8.04 -10.80 -10.07
N LEU A 60 -6.98 -11.28 -9.41
CA LEU A 60 -5.74 -11.63 -10.08
C LEU A 60 -5.10 -12.82 -9.37
N ASP A 61 -4.81 -13.88 -10.11
CA ASP A 61 -4.08 -15.02 -9.55
C ASP A 61 -2.55 -14.78 -9.61
N PRO A 62 -1.76 -15.53 -8.82
CA PRO A 62 -0.31 -15.34 -8.78
C PRO A 62 0.41 -15.54 -10.12
N TYR A 63 -0.07 -16.43 -10.99
CA TYR A 63 0.56 -16.67 -12.29
C TYR A 63 0.31 -15.51 -13.25
N ASP A 64 -0.91 -15.00 -13.29
CA ASP A 64 -1.26 -13.81 -14.06
C ASP A 64 -0.51 -12.58 -13.54
N GLN A 65 -0.35 -12.43 -12.22
CA GLN A 65 0.50 -11.40 -11.62
C GLN A 65 1.95 -11.52 -12.11
N GLN A 66 2.55 -12.72 -12.03
CA GLN A 66 3.91 -12.95 -12.47
C GLN A 66 4.07 -12.57 -13.94
N HIS A 67 3.17 -13.06 -14.81
CA HIS A 67 3.17 -12.74 -16.23
C HIS A 67 3.10 -11.23 -16.48
N LEU A 68 2.19 -10.53 -15.78
CA LEU A 68 2.00 -9.09 -15.92
C LEU A 68 3.27 -8.28 -15.59
N PHE A 69 3.96 -8.62 -14.51
CA PHE A 69 5.19 -7.93 -14.13
C PHE A 69 6.41 -8.36 -14.97
N LEU A 70 6.46 -9.59 -15.45
CA LEU A 70 7.48 -10.01 -16.43
C LEU A 70 7.32 -9.27 -17.76
N ASP A 71 6.09 -9.09 -18.24
CA ASP A 71 5.81 -8.28 -19.43
C ASP A 71 6.30 -6.84 -19.24
N LEU A 72 6.07 -6.25 -18.06
CA LEU A 72 6.55 -4.91 -17.72
C LEU A 72 8.09 -4.81 -17.74
N LEU A 73 8.80 -5.83 -17.27
CA LEU A 73 10.26 -5.94 -17.34
C LEU A 73 10.76 -6.14 -18.79
N GLY A 74 9.95 -6.79 -19.63
CA GLY A 74 10.26 -7.04 -21.04
C GLY A 74 10.20 -5.80 -21.95
N MET A 75 9.51 -4.73 -21.54
CA MET A 75 9.31 -3.53 -22.36
C MET A 75 10.63 -2.81 -22.70
N LYS A 76 10.82 -2.43 -23.98
CA LYS A 76 12.12 -1.98 -24.52
C LYS A 76 12.70 -0.70 -23.88
N ASN A 77 11.86 0.15 -23.28
CA ASN A 77 12.26 1.46 -22.76
C ASN A 77 12.42 1.49 -21.23
N SER A 78 12.10 0.40 -20.52
CA SER A 78 11.94 0.33 -19.05
C SER A 78 12.79 -0.72 -18.34
N LYS A 79 13.63 -1.43 -19.10
CA LYS A 79 14.24 -2.67 -18.62
C LYS A 79 14.99 -2.48 -17.31
N LYS A 80 15.71 -1.37 -17.17
CA LYS A 80 16.69 -1.20 -16.08
C LYS A 80 16.12 -0.53 -14.84
N ASP A 81 15.23 0.46 -14.96
CA ASP A 81 14.72 1.20 -13.80
C ASP A 81 13.69 0.39 -13.00
N VAL A 82 12.78 -0.31 -13.69
CA VAL A 82 11.80 -1.19 -13.02
C VAL A 82 12.50 -2.41 -12.42
N ALA A 83 13.42 -3.05 -13.17
CA ALA A 83 14.20 -4.16 -12.65
C ALA A 83 15.06 -3.76 -11.45
N ALA A 84 15.71 -2.59 -11.50
CA ALA A 84 16.50 -2.10 -10.37
C ALA A 84 15.66 -1.95 -9.10
N ARG A 85 14.44 -1.42 -9.22
CA ARG A 85 13.51 -1.29 -8.09
C ARG A 85 13.06 -2.64 -7.56
N LEU A 86 12.71 -3.56 -8.45
CA LEU A 86 12.32 -4.92 -8.08
C LEU A 86 13.46 -5.65 -7.36
N LEU A 87 14.69 -5.52 -7.86
CA LEU A 87 15.89 -6.10 -7.23
C LEU A 87 16.15 -5.52 -5.85
N ARG A 88 15.96 -4.22 -5.64
CA ARG A 88 16.03 -3.62 -4.29
C ARG A 88 15.01 -4.26 -3.36
N MET A 89 13.76 -4.42 -3.79
CA MET A 89 12.73 -5.12 -3.00
C MET A 89 13.15 -6.56 -2.67
N ILE A 90 13.75 -7.28 -3.63
CA ILE A 90 14.25 -8.63 -3.41
C ILE A 90 15.39 -8.63 -2.39
N PHE A 91 16.32 -7.69 -2.46
CA PHE A 91 17.44 -7.59 -1.53
C PHE A 91 17.00 -7.24 -0.12
N ASP A 92 15.93 -6.44 0.03
CA ASP A 92 15.39 -6.08 1.33
C ASP A 92 14.55 -7.20 1.95
N LYS A 93 13.68 -7.85 1.15
CA LYS A 93 12.73 -8.84 1.66
C LYS A 93 13.24 -10.28 1.62
N LYS A 94 14.11 -10.62 0.67
CA LYS A 94 14.64 -11.98 0.43
C LYS A 94 16.17 -11.97 0.16
N PRO A 95 16.99 -11.31 1.00
CA PRO A 95 18.43 -11.22 0.79
C PRO A 95 19.11 -12.58 0.63
N GLN A 96 18.64 -13.60 1.35
CA GLN A 96 19.21 -14.96 1.30
C GLN A 96 19.09 -15.62 -0.09
N LYS A 97 18.00 -15.37 -0.82
CA LYS A 97 17.83 -15.94 -2.17
C LYS A 97 18.84 -15.31 -3.14
N ALA A 98 19.03 -13.99 -3.08
CA ALA A 98 20.03 -13.28 -3.88
C ALA A 98 21.46 -13.63 -3.43
N GLY A 99 21.72 -13.66 -2.12
CA GLY A 99 23.02 -14.04 -1.56
C GLY A 99 23.47 -15.43 -2.02
N SER A 100 22.54 -16.39 -2.11
CA SER A 100 22.83 -17.76 -2.60
C SER A 100 23.21 -17.82 -4.08
N ILE A 101 22.72 -16.89 -4.91
CA ILE A 101 23.11 -16.78 -6.32
C ILE A 101 24.47 -16.09 -6.41
N LEU A 102 24.63 -14.97 -5.68
CA LEU A 102 25.89 -14.23 -5.60
C LEU A 102 27.06 -15.11 -5.13
N ALA A 103 26.82 -16.02 -4.17
CA ALA A 103 27.83 -16.94 -3.65
C ALA A 103 28.45 -17.86 -4.72
N LYS A 104 27.80 -18.02 -5.89
CA LYS A 104 28.32 -18.80 -7.02
C LYS A 104 29.09 -17.95 -8.03
N ASN A 105 29.04 -16.62 -7.91
CA ASN A 105 29.64 -15.69 -8.87
C ASN A 105 30.90 -15.05 -8.28
N CYS A 106 32.02 -15.79 -8.34
CA CYS A 106 33.31 -15.36 -7.79
C CYS A 106 33.83 -14.07 -8.42
N GLN A 107 33.68 -13.92 -9.74
CA GLN A 107 34.16 -12.75 -10.47
C GLN A 107 33.51 -11.46 -9.98
N MET A 108 32.19 -11.47 -9.73
CA MET A 108 31.51 -10.29 -9.19
C MET A 108 32.07 -9.88 -7.82
N LEU A 109 32.45 -10.84 -6.99
CA LEU A 109 33.00 -10.56 -5.65
C LEU A 109 34.42 -10.00 -5.72
N GLU A 110 35.24 -10.52 -6.63
CA GLU A 110 36.58 -9.97 -6.89
C GLU A 110 36.48 -8.49 -7.32
N GLU A 111 35.65 -8.20 -8.33
CA GLU A 111 35.41 -6.83 -8.82
C GLU A 111 34.80 -5.91 -7.75
N PHE A 112 33.98 -6.46 -6.85
CA PHE A 112 33.35 -5.71 -5.77
C PHE A 112 34.38 -5.14 -4.79
N PHE A 113 35.39 -5.92 -4.42
CA PHE A 113 36.42 -5.53 -3.46
C PHE A 113 37.63 -4.84 -4.10
N GLN A 114 37.91 -5.11 -5.38
CA GLN A 114 39.07 -4.57 -6.08
C GLN A 114 39.13 -3.03 -6.00
N GLY A 115 40.25 -2.51 -5.52
CA GLY A 115 40.50 -1.07 -5.40
C GLY A 115 39.60 -0.31 -4.42
N ASN A 116 38.76 -0.99 -3.62
CA ASN A 116 37.78 -0.34 -2.75
C ASN A 116 38.01 -0.65 -1.25
N PRO A 117 38.84 0.14 -0.55
CA PRO A 117 39.21 -0.15 0.84
C PRO A 117 38.02 -0.08 1.81
N LYS A 118 36.99 0.72 1.50
CA LYS A 118 35.80 0.84 2.37
C LYS A 118 35.00 -0.46 2.39
N ARG A 119 34.69 -1.02 1.21
CA ARG A 119 33.97 -2.30 1.07
C ARG A 119 34.75 -3.44 1.72
N ILE A 120 36.07 -3.48 1.52
CA ILE A 120 36.96 -4.46 2.15
C ILE A 120 36.82 -4.40 3.67
N MET A 121 36.97 -3.21 4.27
CA MET A 121 36.88 -3.06 5.73
C MET A 121 35.49 -3.40 6.27
N GLN A 122 34.42 -3.03 5.56
CA GLN A 122 33.03 -3.32 5.95
C GLN A 122 32.68 -4.82 5.87
N TRP A 123 33.42 -5.63 5.11
CA TRP A 123 33.19 -7.07 5.06
C TRP A 123 34.18 -7.85 5.92
N PHE A 124 35.48 -7.63 5.71
CA PHE A 124 36.56 -8.39 6.32
C PHE A 124 37.03 -7.86 7.68
N GLY A 125 36.52 -6.72 8.15
CA GLY A 125 36.88 -6.12 9.44
C GLY A 125 36.37 -6.81 10.71
N HIS A 126 35.55 -7.85 10.58
CA HIS A 126 34.72 -8.39 11.67
C HIS A 126 35.37 -9.56 12.44
N PHE A 127 36.64 -9.40 12.86
CA PHE A 127 37.32 -10.39 13.68
C PHE A 127 36.89 -10.34 15.15
N ALA A 128 36.57 -11.51 15.72
CA ALA A 128 36.21 -11.68 17.11
C ALA A 128 37.22 -11.07 18.10
N VAL A 129 36.66 -10.44 19.14
CA VAL A 129 37.40 -9.95 20.31
C VAL A 129 37.54 -11.05 21.37
N THR A 130 38.50 -10.92 22.27
CA THR A 130 38.66 -11.80 23.44
C THR A 130 37.33 -11.91 24.21
N GLY A 131 36.71 -13.09 24.19
CA GLY A 131 35.43 -13.36 24.85
C GLY A 131 34.24 -13.53 23.89
N GLU A 132 34.39 -13.19 22.60
CA GLU A 132 33.42 -13.54 21.55
C GLU A 132 33.66 -14.95 21.01
N SER A 133 32.58 -15.62 20.60
CA SER A 133 32.64 -17.04 20.22
C SER A 133 33.32 -17.29 18.88
N THR A 134 33.13 -16.42 17.87
CA THR A 134 33.57 -16.66 16.48
C THR A 134 33.68 -15.36 15.67
N HIS A 135 34.60 -15.31 14.69
CA HIS A 135 34.66 -14.26 13.67
C HIS A 135 33.33 -14.22 12.86
N LYS A 136 33.02 -13.07 12.23
CA LYS A 136 31.78 -12.88 11.43
C LYS A 136 32.11 -12.46 9.99
N LYS A 137 31.13 -12.56 9.08
CA LYS A 137 31.21 -12.09 7.68
C LYS A 137 32.49 -12.58 6.97
N GLY A 138 33.13 -11.72 6.17
CA GLY A 138 34.36 -12.03 5.46
C GLY A 138 35.53 -12.40 6.37
N ALA A 139 35.59 -11.88 7.60
CA ALA A 139 36.65 -12.24 8.55
C ALA A 139 36.60 -13.73 8.93
N ARG A 140 35.39 -14.30 9.03
CA ARG A 140 35.19 -15.73 9.23
C ARG A 140 35.72 -16.52 8.04
N ALA A 141 35.29 -16.16 6.83
CA ALA A 141 35.73 -16.82 5.60
C ALA A 141 37.25 -16.81 5.47
N LEU A 142 37.88 -15.63 5.65
CA LEU A 142 39.33 -15.47 5.58
C LEU A 142 40.04 -16.35 6.61
N SER A 143 39.59 -16.34 7.87
CA SER A 143 40.22 -17.15 8.92
C SER A 143 40.09 -18.65 8.67
N GLN A 144 38.93 -19.12 8.20
CA GLN A 144 38.67 -20.53 7.97
C GLN A 144 39.48 -21.03 6.77
N PHE A 145 39.40 -20.30 5.65
CA PHE A 145 40.17 -20.61 4.45
C PHE A 145 41.67 -20.60 4.74
N ALA A 146 42.15 -19.62 5.51
CA ALA A 146 43.56 -19.52 5.86
C ALA A 146 44.07 -20.73 6.64
N PHE A 147 43.27 -21.29 7.54
CA PHE A 147 43.66 -22.48 8.28
C PHE A 147 43.62 -23.76 7.44
N VAL A 148 42.64 -23.88 6.55
CA VAL A 148 42.49 -25.06 5.68
C VAL A 148 43.63 -25.11 4.65
N ASN A 149 43.97 -23.97 4.05
CA ASN A 149 44.93 -23.85 2.94
C ASN A 149 46.25 -23.18 3.38
N ARG A 150 46.69 -23.49 4.61
CA ARG A 150 47.83 -22.83 5.29
C ARG A 150 49.16 -22.88 4.53
N ASP A 151 49.33 -23.85 3.65
CA ASP A 151 50.51 -24.06 2.82
C ASP A 151 50.56 -23.11 1.62
N ILE A 152 49.42 -22.54 1.23
CA ILE A 152 49.28 -21.68 0.05
C ILE A 152 49.10 -20.22 0.46
N CYS A 153 48.22 -19.94 1.42
CA CYS A 153 47.77 -18.56 1.66
C CYS A 153 48.34 -17.90 2.92
N TRP A 154 49.11 -18.63 3.75
CA TRP A 154 49.58 -18.08 5.02
C TRP A 154 50.69 -17.03 4.87
N GLU A 155 51.50 -17.16 3.81
CA GLU A 155 52.52 -16.18 3.45
C GLU A 155 51.89 -14.88 2.88
N GLU A 156 50.68 -14.98 2.35
CA GLU A 156 49.93 -13.85 1.77
C GLU A 156 49.16 -13.03 2.83
N LEU A 157 49.16 -13.47 4.10
CA LEU A 157 48.60 -12.72 5.22
C LEU A 157 49.55 -11.62 5.68
N GLU A 158 49.12 -10.36 5.59
CA GLU A 158 49.92 -9.22 6.03
C GLU A 158 49.61 -8.86 7.49
N TRP A 159 50.65 -8.71 8.31
CA TRP A 159 50.52 -8.44 9.75
C TRP A 159 50.99 -7.03 10.07
N LYS A 160 50.24 -6.29 10.90
CA LYS A 160 50.61 -4.92 11.32
C LYS A 160 51.90 -4.87 12.17
N GLY A 161 52.34 -6.01 12.70
CA GLY A 161 53.55 -6.13 13.51
C GLY A 161 54.79 -6.56 12.72
N LYS A 162 55.99 -6.37 13.29
CA LYS A 162 57.27 -6.70 12.63
C LYS A 162 57.48 -8.18 12.28
N HIS A 163 56.69 -9.08 12.88
CA HIS A 163 56.80 -10.52 12.67
C HIS A 163 55.40 -11.08 12.44
N GLY A 164 55.26 -11.88 11.37
CA GLY A 164 54.04 -12.65 11.14
C GLY A 164 53.79 -13.68 12.23
N GLN A 165 52.53 -14.07 12.40
CA GLN A 165 52.17 -15.09 13.38
C GLN A 165 52.19 -16.47 12.75
N SER A 166 52.82 -17.45 13.41
CA SER A 166 52.84 -18.82 12.90
C SER A 166 51.43 -19.45 12.96
N PRO A 167 51.07 -20.35 12.01
CA PRO A 167 49.76 -21.01 12.01
C PRO A 167 49.43 -21.71 13.34
N ALA A 168 50.42 -22.37 13.95
CA ALA A 168 50.25 -23.07 15.22
C ALA A 168 49.88 -22.11 16.37
N VAL A 169 50.47 -20.91 16.39
CA VAL A 169 50.17 -19.89 17.41
C VAL A 169 48.75 -19.36 17.22
N VAL A 170 48.37 -19.01 15.99
CA VAL A 170 47.04 -18.47 15.68
C VAL A 170 45.94 -19.51 15.92
N ALA A 171 46.20 -20.80 15.66
CA ALA A 171 45.25 -21.87 15.96
C ALA A 171 44.90 -21.95 17.46
N THR A 172 45.87 -21.71 18.34
CA THR A 172 45.64 -21.65 19.81
C THR A 172 45.06 -20.32 20.27
N LYS A 173 45.25 -19.25 19.50
CA LYS A 173 44.87 -17.88 19.83
C LYS A 173 44.29 -17.15 18.60
N PRO A 174 43.02 -17.44 18.23
CA PRO A 174 42.41 -16.88 17.01
C PRO A 174 42.28 -15.35 17.01
N HIS A 175 42.32 -14.71 18.19
CA HIS A 175 42.26 -13.24 18.29
C HIS A 175 43.44 -12.53 17.61
N TYR A 176 44.54 -13.23 17.30
CA TYR A 176 45.65 -12.65 16.54
C TYR A 176 45.25 -12.19 15.15
N PHE A 177 44.20 -12.74 14.53
CA PHE A 177 43.72 -12.24 13.23
C PHE A 177 43.33 -10.75 13.26
N ARG A 178 43.08 -10.15 14.43
CA ARG A 178 42.86 -8.71 14.57
C ARG A 178 44.08 -7.87 14.20
N ASP A 179 45.27 -8.45 14.31
CA ASP A 179 46.53 -7.81 13.99
C ASP A 179 46.85 -7.86 12.49
N LEU A 180 45.98 -8.47 11.66
CA LEU A 180 46.11 -8.39 10.21
C LEU A 180 45.94 -6.95 9.71
N ASP A 181 46.77 -6.60 8.74
CA ASP A 181 46.44 -5.56 7.78
C ASP A 181 45.46 -6.15 6.76
N ILE A 182 44.17 -5.94 7.03
CA ILE A 182 43.08 -6.49 6.23
C ILE A 182 43.11 -5.95 4.81
N LEU A 183 43.50 -4.68 4.63
CA LEU A 183 43.52 -4.07 3.31
C LEU A 183 44.59 -4.75 2.46
N GLN A 184 45.81 -4.83 2.98
CA GLN A 184 46.90 -5.47 2.25
C GLN A 184 46.65 -6.97 2.06
N THR A 185 46.15 -7.66 3.08
CA THR A 185 45.81 -9.09 2.99
C THR A 185 44.78 -9.37 1.90
N VAL A 186 43.70 -8.58 1.82
CA VAL A 186 42.69 -8.79 0.78
C VAL A 186 43.21 -8.43 -0.61
N GLN A 187 44.10 -7.43 -0.74
CA GLN A 187 44.77 -7.17 -2.02
C GLN A 187 45.67 -8.34 -2.45
N ASN A 188 46.45 -8.90 -1.52
CA ASN A 188 47.25 -10.09 -1.79
C ASN A 188 46.36 -11.27 -2.22
N PHE A 189 45.20 -11.44 -1.59
CA PHE A 189 44.26 -12.51 -1.96
C PHE A 189 43.60 -12.28 -3.32
N LEU A 190 43.35 -11.03 -3.72
CA LEU A 190 42.88 -10.71 -5.08
C LEU A 190 43.92 -11.05 -6.15
N GLU A 191 45.22 -10.93 -5.85
CA GLU A 191 46.29 -11.13 -6.83
C GLU A 191 46.88 -12.55 -6.82
N TYR A 192 47.11 -13.12 -5.64
CA TYR A 192 47.89 -14.34 -5.46
C TYR A 192 47.08 -15.54 -4.96
N VAL A 193 45.83 -15.35 -4.50
CA VAL A 193 45.00 -16.43 -3.93
C VAL A 193 43.61 -16.48 -4.58
N PRO A 194 43.52 -16.74 -5.91
CA PRO A 194 42.23 -16.76 -6.62
C PRO A 194 41.26 -17.82 -6.08
N ASP A 195 41.78 -18.93 -5.55
CA ASP A 195 40.98 -20.03 -4.99
C ASP A 195 40.11 -19.60 -3.80
N PHE A 196 40.49 -18.53 -3.09
CA PHE A 196 39.66 -17.98 -2.01
C PHE A 196 38.30 -17.48 -2.52
N TRP A 197 38.25 -16.86 -3.70
CA TRP A 197 37.05 -16.21 -4.22
C TRP A 197 36.02 -17.22 -4.74
N SER A 198 36.44 -18.46 -4.99
CA SER A 198 35.58 -19.59 -5.36
C SER A 198 35.39 -20.61 -4.22
N SER A 199 35.90 -20.29 -3.02
CA SER A 199 35.89 -21.20 -1.88
C SER A 199 34.51 -21.37 -1.23
N GLU A 200 34.29 -22.53 -0.61
CA GLU A 200 33.07 -22.79 0.17
C GLU A 200 32.99 -21.86 1.38
N GLU A 201 34.11 -21.50 2.00
CA GLU A 201 34.16 -20.61 3.16
C GLU A 201 33.65 -19.20 2.84
N LEU A 202 34.03 -18.66 1.67
CA LEU A 202 33.53 -17.37 1.21
C LEU A 202 32.05 -17.46 0.83
N ALA A 203 31.68 -18.48 0.04
CA ALA A 203 30.29 -18.71 -0.36
C ALA A 203 29.35 -18.81 0.85
N ASP A 204 29.74 -19.57 1.88
CA ASP A 204 29.00 -19.72 3.12
C ASP A 204 28.85 -18.41 3.91
N SER A 205 29.82 -17.50 3.80
CA SER A 205 29.74 -16.20 4.46
C SER A 205 28.80 -15.21 3.75
N ILE A 206 28.50 -15.45 2.48
CA ILE A 206 27.74 -14.53 1.61
C ILE A 206 26.30 -15.00 1.38
N LYS A 207 26.03 -16.30 1.47
CA LYS A 207 24.72 -16.91 1.15
C LYS A 207 23.52 -16.25 1.84
N ASP A 208 23.71 -15.68 3.03
CA ASP A 208 22.64 -15.02 3.78
C ASP A 208 22.26 -13.63 3.20
N GLY A 209 23.07 -13.08 2.29
CA GLY A 209 22.81 -11.84 1.56
C GLY A 209 23.18 -10.56 2.30
N GLU A 210 23.80 -10.63 3.48
CA GLU A 210 24.22 -9.44 4.25
C GLU A 210 25.17 -8.52 3.46
N ILE A 211 25.97 -9.09 2.54
CA ILE A 211 26.90 -8.31 1.71
C ILE A 211 26.18 -7.30 0.81
N LEU A 212 24.92 -7.59 0.41
CA LEU A 212 24.13 -6.75 -0.50
C LEU A 212 23.91 -5.35 0.08
N GLN A 213 23.85 -5.23 1.41
CA GLN A 213 23.62 -3.97 2.12
C GLN A 213 24.87 -3.10 2.23
N ILE A 214 26.07 -3.62 1.92
CA ILE A 214 27.30 -2.82 1.91
C ILE A 214 27.25 -1.78 0.78
N ASP A 215 26.74 -2.19 -0.38
CA ASP A 215 26.61 -1.32 -1.55
C ASP A 215 25.49 -1.86 -2.46
N MET A 216 24.26 -1.57 -2.07
CA MET A 216 23.07 -2.06 -2.76
C MET A 216 23.04 -1.60 -4.23
N GLU A 217 23.53 -0.39 -4.52
CA GLU A 217 23.52 0.14 -5.88
C GLU A 217 24.45 -0.65 -6.81
N TYR A 218 25.64 -1.02 -6.33
CA TYR A 218 26.54 -1.89 -7.09
C TYR A 218 25.88 -3.23 -7.41
N PHE A 219 25.33 -3.93 -6.42
CA PHE A 219 24.72 -5.24 -6.65
C PHE A 219 23.48 -5.16 -7.54
N VAL A 220 22.69 -4.10 -7.42
CA VAL A 220 21.55 -3.88 -8.32
C VAL A 220 22.02 -3.69 -9.76
N ASP A 221 23.05 -2.88 -10.01
CA ASP A 221 23.59 -2.72 -11.38
C ASP A 221 24.10 -4.05 -11.94
N GLN A 222 24.82 -4.83 -11.12
CA GLN A 222 25.34 -6.13 -11.54
C GLN A 222 24.21 -7.13 -11.85
N TYR A 223 23.19 -7.25 -10.99
CA TYR A 223 22.06 -8.13 -11.26
C TYR A 223 21.26 -7.70 -12.50
N VAL A 224 21.12 -6.39 -12.75
CA VAL A 224 20.51 -5.87 -13.99
C VAL A 224 21.34 -6.27 -15.21
N ARG A 225 22.69 -6.24 -15.13
CA ARG A 225 23.56 -6.73 -16.22
C ARG A 225 23.37 -8.23 -16.43
N LEU A 226 23.37 -9.03 -15.37
CA LEU A 226 23.16 -10.47 -15.46
C LEU A 226 21.81 -10.82 -16.11
N MET A 227 20.74 -10.11 -15.75
CA MET A 227 19.41 -10.32 -16.32
C MET A 227 19.35 -9.98 -17.81
N TYR A 228 19.88 -8.83 -18.25
CA TYR A 228 19.63 -8.32 -19.60
C TYR A 228 20.78 -8.44 -20.58
N GLN A 229 22.02 -8.49 -20.12
CA GLN A 229 23.21 -8.63 -20.96
C GLN A 229 23.62 -10.10 -21.07
N GLU A 230 23.64 -10.81 -19.94
CA GLU A 230 24.05 -12.22 -19.89
C GLU A 230 22.87 -13.19 -20.00
N ASN A 231 21.64 -12.68 -19.82
CA ASN A 231 20.41 -13.48 -19.83
C ASN A 231 20.49 -14.68 -18.88
N SER A 232 21.03 -14.44 -17.69
CA SER A 232 21.32 -15.51 -16.75
C SER A 232 20.05 -16.08 -16.12
N ARG A 233 19.98 -17.41 -16.11
CA ARG A 233 18.77 -18.16 -15.73
C ARG A 233 18.46 -18.06 -14.25
N ASP A 234 19.49 -18.01 -13.40
CA ASP A 234 19.31 -18.02 -11.94
C ASP A 234 18.66 -16.70 -11.46
N GLU A 235 19.03 -15.57 -12.04
CA GLU A 235 18.51 -14.23 -11.73
C GLU A 235 17.08 -14.05 -12.25
N TRP A 236 16.79 -14.53 -13.47
CA TRP A 236 15.40 -14.54 -13.97
C TRP A 236 14.51 -15.44 -13.10
N LYS A 237 15.00 -16.61 -12.69
CA LYS A 237 14.28 -17.50 -11.79
C LYS A 237 14.04 -16.87 -10.41
N LEU A 238 15.03 -16.14 -9.86
CA LEU A 238 14.87 -15.38 -8.63
C LEU A 238 13.74 -14.36 -8.73
N VAL A 239 13.70 -13.61 -9.84
CA VAL A 239 12.66 -12.62 -10.12
C VAL A 239 11.29 -13.29 -10.28
N GLU A 240 11.22 -14.34 -11.08
CA GLU A 240 9.99 -15.14 -11.29
C GLU A 240 9.42 -15.66 -9.96
N GLU A 241 10.26 -16.30 -9.13
CA GLU A 241 9.83 -16.80 -7.82
C GLU A 241 9.38 -15.66 -6.89
N PHE A 242 10.10 -14.54 -6.87
CA PHE A 242 9.72 -13.40 -6.03
C PHE A 242 8.38 -12.80 -6.47
N LEU A 243 8.13 -12.67 -7.78
CA LEU A 243 6.87 -12.17 -8.31
C LEU A 243 5.69 -13.09 -8.01
N MET A 244 5.91 -14.39 -7.83
CA MET A 244 4.87 -15.34 -7.39
C MET A 244 4.63 -15.26 -5.87
N ASP A 245 5.68 -15.08 -5.09
CA ASP A 245 5.64 -15.10 -3.61
C ASP A 245 5.11 -13.78 -3.02
N GLU A 246 5.37 -12.64 -3.69
CA GLU A 246 5.06 -11.30 -3.20
C GLU A 246 3.59 -10.90 -3.41
N GLN A 247 3.05 -10.07 -2.51
CA GLN A 247 1.67 -9.60 -2.64
C GLN A 247 1.52 -8.59 -3.79
N PHE A 248 0.46 -8.73 -4.59
CA PHE A 248 0.13 -7.81 -5.70
C PHE A 248 0.15 -6.35 -5.26
N SER A 249 -0.46 -6.09 -4.10
CA SER A 249 -0.57 -4.75 -3.52
C SER A 249 0.81 -4.13 -3.28
N SER A 250 1.74 -4.90 -2.71
CA SER A 250 3.11 -4.46 -2.46
C SER A 250 3.86 -4.18 -3.75
N LEU A 251 3.74 -5.04 -4.77
CA LEU A 251 4.38 -4.84 -6.07
C LEU A 251 3.85 -3.56 -6.74
N CYS A 252 2.53 -3.36 -6.75
CA CYS A 252 1.92 -2.20 -7.35
C CYS A 252 2.38 -0.89 -6.70
N GLN A 253 2.39 -0.84 -5.36
CA GLN A 253 2.78 0.36 -4.62
C GLN A 253 4.24 0.75 -4.86
N HIS A 254 5.16 -0.21 -5.00
CA HIS A 254 6.58 0.10 -5.17
C HIS A 254 6.99 0.31 -6.63
N LEU A 255 6.26 -0.28 -7.58
CA LEU A 255 6.66 -0.26 -9.00
C LEU A 255 5.85 0.75 -9.82
N LEU A 256 4.53 0.80 -9.67
CA LEU A 256 3.67 1.58 -10.58
C LEU A 256 3.82 3.09 -10.42
N ILE A 257 4.11 3.56 -9.20
CA ILE A 257 4.26 4.98 -8.90
C ILE A 257 5.34 5.64 -9.77
N HIS A 258 6.36 4.87 -10.14
CA HIS A 258 7.53 5.37 -10.87
C HIS A 258 7.43 5.17 -12.38
N LEU A 259 6.37 4.54 -12.87
CA LEU A 259 6.15 4.41 -14.30
C LEU A 259 5.79 5.77 -14.91
N ASP A 260 6.26 6.00 -16.13
CA ASP A 260 5.72 7.07 -16.96
C ASP A 260 4.28 6.77 -17.36
N GLU A 261 3.57 7.77 -17.87
CA GLU A 261 2.14 7.68 -18.19
C GLU A 261 1.84 6.61 -19.23
N GLN A 262 2.69 6.46 -20.24
CA GLN A 262 2.49 5.48 -21.30
C GLN A 262 2.67 4.06 -20.76
N ARG A 263 3.73 3.81 -19.98
CA ARG A 263 3.97 2.50 -19.35
C ARG A 263 2.88 2.15 -18.35
N LEU A 264 2.42 3.11 -17.56
CA LEU A 264 1.32 2.88 -16.63
C LEU A 264 0.04 2.51 -17.40
N LEU A 265 -0.27 3.21 -18.48
CA LEU A 265 -1.43 2.88 -19.32
C LEU A 265 -1.30 1.50 -19.96
N ASP A 266 -0.12 1.15 -20.49
CA ASP A 266 0.14 -0.16 -21.09
C ASP A 266 0.01 -1.29 -20.04
N PHE A 267 0.51 -1.06 -18.82
CA PHE A 267 0.33 -1.97 -17.69
C PHE A 267 -1.15 -2.17 -17.35
N LEU A 268 -1.94 -1.09 -17.26
CA LEU A 268 -3.37 -1.18 -16.96
C LEU A 268 -4.17 -1.90 -18.06
N LYS A 269 -3.77 -1.73 -19.33
CA LYS A 269 -4.34 -2.48 -20.46
C LYS A 269 -4.03 -3.97 -20.39
N ALA A 270 -2.77 -4.33 -20.07
CA ALA A 270 -2.37 -5.71 -19.89
C ALA A 270 -3.13 -6.35 -18.72
N LEU A 271 -3.24 -5.64 -17.59
CA LEU A 271 -4.00 -6.06 -16.42
C LEU A 271 -5.48 -6.30 -16.75
N GLY A 272 -6.11 -5.42 -17.53
CA GLY A 272 -7.50 -5.59 -17.97
C GLY A 272 -7.75 -6.89 -18.74
N LYS A 273 -6.76 -7.40 -19.49
CA LYS A 273 -6.88 -8.64 -20.25
C LYS A 273 -6.82 -9.91 -19.39
N LEU A 274 -6.29 -9.79 -18.18
CA LEU A 274 -6.17 -10.89 -17.22
C LEU A 274 -7.38 -10.94 -16.26
N ILE A 275 -8.01 -9.79 -16.02
CA ILE A 275 -9.18 -9.70 -15.14
C ILE A 275 -10.41 -10.31 -15.81
N ASN A 276 -11.02 -11.28 -15.13
CA ASN A 276 -12.31 -11.88 -15.50
C ASN A 276 -13.37 -11.53 -14.45
N PRO A 277 -14.18 -10.47 -14.64
CA PRO A 277 -15.13 -10.03 -13.62
C PRO A 277 -16.16 -11.10 -13.26
N ASN A 278 -16.34 -11.31 -11.96
CA ASN A 278 -17.29 -12.29 -11.42
C ASN A 278 -18.60 -11.61 -10.94
N SER A 279 -19.49 -12.37 -10.31
CA SER A 279 -20.73 -11.82 -9.74
C SER A 279 -20.48 -10.78 -8.64
N GLN A 280 -19.39 -10.90 -7.87
CA GLN A 280 -19.02 -9.94 -6.83
C GLN A 280 -18.67 -8.57 -7.42
N CYS A 281 -18.05 -8.54 -8.62
CA CYS A 281 -17.82 -7.29 -9.35
C CYS A 281 -19.13 -6.61 -9.74
N LYS A 282 -20.10 -7.37 -10.28
CA LYS A 282 -21.43 -6.85 -10.61
C LYS A 282 -22.17 -6.36 -9.36
N GLU A 283 -21.95 -7.01 -8.23
CA GLU A 283 -22.49 -6.58 -6.95
C GLU A 283 -21.71 -5.42 -6.32
N MET A 284 -20.60 -4.96 -6.89
CA MET A 284 -19.68 -3.99 -6.29
C MET A 284 -19.37 -4.36 -4.84
N ALA A 285 -19.01 -5.62 -4.61
CA ALA A 285 -18.71 -6.11 -3.26
C ALA A 285 -17.42 -5.48 -2.71
N PHE A 286 -16.46 -5.18 -3.59
CA PHE A 286 -15.19 -4.53 -3.24
C PHE A 286 -15.09 -3.13 -3.87
N PRO A 287 -14.39 -2.18 -3.22
CA PRO A 287 -14.23 -0.82 -3.74
C PRO A 287 -13.52 -0.74 -5.10
N CYS A 288 -12.72 -1.75 -5.47
CA CYS A 288 -11.99 -1.82 -6.74
C CYS A 288 -12.82 -2.39 -7.91
N CYS A 289 -14.01 -2.96 -7.65
CA CYS A 289 -14.79 -3.69 -8.66
C CYS A 289 -15.16 -2.86 -9.89
N TRP A 290 -15.40 -1.55 -9.71
CA TRP A 290 -15.69 -0.67 -10.85
C TRP A 290 -14.51 -0.59 -11.83
N LEU A 291 -13.28 -0.58 -11.31
CA LEU A 291 -12.05 -0.48 -12.09
C LEU A 291 -11.78 -1.80 -12.81
N GLU A 292 -11.97 -2.92 -12.13
CA GLU A 292 -11.84 -4.26 -12.71
C GLU A 292 -12.75 -4.44 -13.92
N VAL A 293 -14.04 -4.10 -13.78
CA VAL A 293 -14.98 -4.22 -14.91
C VAL A 293 -14.66 -3.23 -16.03
N LEU A 294 -14.25 -2.01 -15.68
CA LEU A 294 -13.86 -1.00 -16.67
C LEU A 294 -12.65 -1.43 -17.49
N LEU A 295 -11.60 -1.94 -16.82
CA LEU A 295 -10.38 -2.40 -17.48
C LEU A 295 -10.64 -3.64 -18.34
N SER A 296 -11.44 -4.59 -17.87
CA SER A 296 -11.74 -5.81 -18.63
C SER A 296 -12.61 -5.54 -19.86
N ALA A 297 -13.59 -4.63 -19.77
CA ALA A 297 -14.54 -4.38 -20.84
C ALA A 297 -14.06 -3.29 -21.83
N HIS A 298 -13.26 -2.33 -21.37
CA HIS A 298 -12.94 -1.11 -22.12
C HIS A 298 -11.48 -0.64 -22.01
N GLY A 299 -10.58 -1.45 -21.43
CA GLY A 299 -9.19 -1.06 -21.18
C GLY A 299 -8.44 -0.55 -22.43
N ASP A 300 -8.67 -1.14 -23.59
CA ASP A 300 -7.95 -0.74 -24.83
C ASP A 300 -8.34 0.66 -25.35
N HIS A 301 -9.53 1.16 -24.99
CA HIS A 301 -10.10 2.41 -25.53
C HIS A 301 -10.06 3.58 -24.55
N ILE A 302 -9.70 3.35 -23.29
CA ILE A 302 -9.68 4.39 -22.27
C ILE A 302 -8.30 5.05 -22.17
N SER A 303 -8.28 6.38 -21.99
CA SER A 303 -7.05 7.13 -21.75
C SER A 303 -6.69 7.13 -20.26
N LEU A 304 -5.42 7.41 -19.94
CA LEU A 304 -4.99 7.56 -18.55
C LEU A 304 -5.72 8.72 -17.86
N ASP A 305 -5.87 9.86 -18.53
CA ASP A 305 -6.63 11.02 -18.03
C ASP A 305 -8.05 10.64 -17.57
N GLU A 306 -8.69 9.76 -18.33
CA GLU A 306 -10.05 9.30 -18.04
C GLU A 306 -10.08 8.34 -16.85
N LEU A 307 -9.13 7.41 -16.77
CA LEU A 307 -8.98 6.52 -15.62
C LEU A 307 -8.69 7.30 -14.33
N VAL A 308 -7.84 8.31 -14.40
CA VAL A 308 -7.51 9.19 -13.27
C VAL A 308 -8.74 9.97 -12.83
N LEU A 309 -9.48 10.60 -13.76
CA LEU A 309 -10.72 11.30 -13.44
C LEU A 309 -11.73 10.37 -12.74
N LEU A 310 -11.99 9.20 -13.32
CA LEU A 310 -12.93 8.21 -12.77
C LEU A 310 -12.51 7.79 -11.37
N ASN A 311 -11.22 7.50 -11.16
CA ASN A 311 -10.70 7.12 -9.84
C ASN A 311 -10.90 8.24 -8.81
N CYS A 312 -10.67 9.50 -9.19
CA CYS A 312 -10.86 10.64 -8.30
C CYS A 312 -12.31 10.76 -7.83
N VAL A 313 -13.29 10.65 -8.74
CA VAL A 313 -14.70 10.85 -8.40
C VAL A 313 -15.37 9.62 -7.78
N ILE A 314 -14.89 8.41 -8.08
CA ILE A 314 -15.47 7.15 -7.60
C ILE A 314 -14.83 6.69 -6.28
N ALA A 315 -13.50 6.63 -6.23
CA ALA A 315 -12.78 5.96 -5.14
C ALA A 315 -12.16 6.95 -4.13
N LYS A 316 -11.97 8.22 -4.52
CA LYS A 316 -11.17 9.20 -3.77
C LYS A 316 -11.89 10.54 -3.60
N GLY A 317 -13.22 10.49 -3.47
CA GLY A 317 -14.07 11.68 -3.43
C GLY A 317 -13.69 12.66 -2.31
N ARG A 318 -13.40 12.15 -1.11
CA ARG A 318 -12.90 12.96 0.02
C ARG A 318 -11.56 13.63 -0.28
N GLN A 319 -10.62 12.90 -0.90
CA GLN A 319 -9.31 13.43 -1.26
C GLN A 319 -9.42 14.51 -2.34
N LEU A 320 -10.25 14.27 -3.36
CA LEU A 320 -10.57 15.26 -4.38
C LEU A 320 -11.20 16.52 -3.77
N TRP A 321 -12.09 16.36 -2.79
CA TRP A 321 -12.68 17.50 -2.07
C TRP A 321 -11.64 18.28 -1.26
N ARG A 322 -10.67 17.61 -0.63
CA ARG A 322 -9.56 18.28 0.07
C ARG A 322 -8.69 19.06 -0.91
N LEU A 323 -8.28 18.42 -2.00
CA LEU A 323 -7.48 19.04 -3.07
C LEU A 323 -8.18 20.26 -3.67
N MET A 324 -9.49 20.20 -3.87
CA MET A 324 -10.27 21.34 -4.39
C MET A 324 -10.44 22.48 -3.39
N ASN A 325 -10.23 22.24 -2.10
CA ASN A 325 -10.29 23.27 -1.06
C ASN A 325 -8.90 23.77 -0.65
N ASP A 326 -7.86 23.36 -1.36
CA ASP A 326 -6.51 23.85 -1.13
C ASP A 326 -6.36 25.32 -1.57
N GLU A 327 -5.43 26.05 -0.95
CA GLU A 327 -5.23 27.49 -1.19
C GLU A 327 -4.81 27.77 -2.65
N GLU A 328 -4.14 26.81 -3.29
CA GLU A 328 -3.71 26.93 -4.69
C GLU A 328 -4.88 26.87 -5.69
N GLN A 329 -6.09 26.46 -5.26
CA GLN A 329 -7.25 26.22 -6.12
C GLN A 329 -8.42 27.17 -5.82
N GLU A 330 -8.15 28.37 -5.31
CA GLU A 330 -9.19 29.34 -4.90
C GLU A 330 -10.19 29.68 -6.02
N GLU A 331 -9.75 29.78 -7.27
CA GLU A 331 -10.61 30.10 -8.41
C GLU A 331 -11.59 28.95 -8.70
N GLU A 332 -11.08 27.72 -8.88
CA GLU A 332 -11.88 26.52 -9.07
C GLU A 332 -12.83 26.26 -7.90
N GLN A 333 -12.35 26.50 -6.67
CA GLN A 333 -13.17 26.39 -5.47
C GLN A 333 -14.33 27.40 -5.49
N GLY A 334 -14.07 28.64 -5.92
CA GLY A 334 -15.10 29.67 -6.11
C GLY A 334 -16.15 29.26 -7.13
N GLN A 335 -15.72 28.82 -8.31
CA GLN A 335 -16.60 28.33 -9.38
C GLN A 335 -17.44 27.14 -8.90
N MET A 336 -16.83 26.17 -8.21
CA MET A 336 -17.53 25.03 -7.66
C MET A 336 -18.57 25.44 -6.61
N LYS A 337 -18.24 26.40 -5.72
CA LYS A 337 -19.18 26.91 -4.71
C LYS A 337 -20.40 27.58 -5.36
N GLU A 338 -20.22 28.31 -6.46
CA GLU A 338 -21.32 28.91 -7.22
C GLU A 338 -22.17 27.86 -7.94
N LEU A 339 -21.54 26.86 -8.56
CA LEU A 339 -22.25 25.75 -9.20
C LEU A 339 -23.09 24.97 -8.19
N LEU A 340 -22.54 24.65 -7.01
CA LEU A 340 -23.27 23.94 -5.96
C LEU A 340 -24.44 24.77 -5.39
N LYS A 341 -24.40 26.10 -5.45
CA LYS A 341 -25.54 26.97 -5.08
C LYS A 341 -26.64 26.99 -6.14
N SER A 342 -26.29 26.80 -7.41
CA SER A 342 -27.20 26.80 -8.55
C SER A 342 -27.80 25.42 -8.86
N ILE A 343 -27.63 24.46 -7.94
CA ILE A 343 -28.23 23.12 -8.08
C ILE A 343 -29.76 23.24 -8.04
N ASN A 344 -30.38 22.88 -9.16
CA ASN A 344 -31.82 22.71 -9.22
C ASN A 344 -32.25 21.55 -8.32
N GLN A 345 -33.34 21.74 -7.57
CA GLN A 345 -34.01 20.65 -6.86
C GLN A 345 -34.64 19.72 -7.89
N LEU A 346 -34.05 18.54 -8.07
CA LEU A 346 -34.62 17.47 -8.87
C LEU A 346 -35.67 16.72 -8.06
N THR A 347 -36.71 16.21 -8.72
CA THR A 347 -37.59 15.20 -8.12
C THR A 347 -37.04 13.79 -8.38
N ASP A 348 -37.54 12.77 -7.65
CA ASP A 348 -37.18 11.37 -7.89
C ASP A 348 -37.41 10.95 -9.35
N ALA A 349 -38.48 11.47 -9.99
CA ALA A 349 -38.79 11.21 -11.39
C ALA A 349 -37.82 11.86 -12.37
N ASP A 350 -37.37 13.09 -12.08
CA ASP A 350 -36.36 13.79 -12.90
C ASP A 350 -35.02 13.06 -12.79
N HIS A 351 -34.63 12.69 -11.58
CA HIS A 351 -33.39 11.97 -11.31
C HIS A 351 -33.36 10.59 -11.97
N PHE A 352 -34.45 9.83 -11.86
CA PHE A 352 -34.57 8.56 -12.55
C PHE A 352 -34.51 8.72 -14.07
N THR A 353 -35.11 9.78 -14.63
CA THR A 353 -35.03 10.09 -16.07
C THR A 353 -33.60 10.43 -16.49
N LEU A 354 -32.85 11.17 -15.67
CA LEU A 354 -31.43 11.44 -15.89
C LEU A 354 -30.63 10.13 -15.94
N MET A 355 -30.82 9.26 -14.95
CA MET A 355 -30.13 7.97 -14.84
C MET A 355 -30.49 7.01 -15.96
N LYS A 356 -31.76 6.99 -16.38
CA LYS A 356 -32.20 6.22 -17.54
C LYS A 356 -31.48 6.68 -18.81
N GLY A 357 -31.28 7.99 -18.96
CA GLY A 357 -30.53 8.55 -20.06
C GLY A 357 -29.04 8.16 -20.10
N PHE A 358 -28.48 7.62 -19.01
CA PHE A 358 -27.11 7.10 -18.98
C PHE A 358 -27.01 5.63 -19.40
N ILE A 359 -28.11 4.86 -19.34
CA ILE A 359 -28.14 3.45 -19.79
C ILE A 359 -27.77 3.34 -21.27
N ASP A 360 -28.25 4.28 -22.08
CA ASP A 360 -28.07 4.25 -23.54
C ASP A 360 -26.66 4.74 -23.96
N MET A 361 -25.82 5.14 -23.02
CA MET A 361 -24.46 5.61 -23.27
C MET A 361 -23.44 4.46 -23.24
N LYS A 362 -22.22 4.72 -23.71
CA LYS A 362 -21.11 3.78 -23.49
C LYS A 362 -20.87 3.62 -21.99
N PHE A 363 -20.47 2.43 -21.57
CA PHE A 363 -20.23 2.10 -20.16
C PHE A 363 -19.30 3.10 -19.46
N SER A 364 -18.18 3.49 -20.09
CA SER A 364 -17.25 4.47 -19.54
C SER A 364 -17.90 5.84 -19.29
N ASP A 365 -18.74 6.28 -20.24
CA ASP A 365 -19.45 7.57 -20.15
C ASP A 365 -20.54 7.52 -19.07
N ALA A 366 -21.31 6.43 -19.02
CA ALA A 366 -22.31 6.21 -17.98
C ALA A 366 -21.67 6.20 -16.59
N LEU A 367 -20.58 5.45 -16.42
CA LEU A 367 -19.83 5.37 -15.18
C LEU A 367 -19.27 6.74 -14.76
N LYS A 368 -18.74 7.52 -15.72
CA LYS A 368 -18.27 8.89 -15.48
C LYS A 368 -19.39 9.77 -14.94
N TRP A 369 -20.53 9.84 -15.61
CA TRP A 369 -21.61 10.73 -15.19
C TRP A 369 -22.20 10.35 -13.84
N ILE A 370 -22.35 9.05 -13.57
CA ILE A 370 -22.81 8.56 -12.27
C ILE A 370 -21.77 8.85 -11.19
N GLY A 371 -20.48 8.68 -11.48
CA GLY A 371 -19.37 9.01 -10.58
C GLY A 371 -19.33 10.49 -10.22
N ILE A 372 -19.38 11.38 -11.21
CA ILE A 372 -19.40 12.84 -10.97
C ILE A 372 -20.64 13.22 -10.17
N GLN A 373 -21.81 12.70 -10.52
CA GLN A 373 -23.05 12.96 -9.78
C GLN A 373 -22.96 12.47 -8.33
N SER A 374 -22.37 11.30 -8.09
CA SER A 374 -22.10 10.78 -6.73
C SER A 374 -21.19 11.71 -5.94
N TRP A 375 -20.14 12.23 -6.59
CA TRP A 375 -19.24 13.19 -5.97
C TRP A 375 -19.91 14.54 -5.68
N VAL A 376 -20.82 15.00 -6.53
CA VAL A 376 -21.65 16.19 -6.22
C VAL A 376 -22.51 15.95 -4.97
N VAL A 377 -23.13 14.77 -4.85
CA VAL A 377 -23.88 14.38 -3.64
C VAL A 377 -22.96 14.38 -2.41
N PHE A 378 -21.74 13.84 -2.53
CA PHE A 378 -20.73 13.91 -1.47
C PHE A 378 -20.45 15.35 -1.02
N CYS A 379 -20.28 16.29 -1.97
CA CYS A 379 -20.02 17.69 -1.68
C CYS A 379 -21.20 18.38 -0.97
N GLU A 380 -22.43 18.07 -1.36
CA GLU A 380 -23.63 18.58 -0.70
C GLU A 380 -23.77 18.01 0.73
N LEU A 381 -23.55 16.71 0.89
CA LEU A 381 -23.56 16.04 2.19
C LEU A 381 -22.50 16.59 3.13
N SER A 382 -21.29 16.85 2.64
CA SER A 382 -20.19 17.45 3.41
C SER A 382 -20.52 18.87 3.91
N LYS A 383 -21.45 19.57 3.26
CA LYS A 383 -21.94 20.90 3.69
C LYS A 383 -23.14 20.79 4.64
N GLU A 384 -23.99 19.78 4.49
CA GLU A 384 -25.20 19.59 5.29
C GLU A 384 -24.95 18.84 6.62
N CYS A 385 -24.02 17.88 6.64
CA CYS A 385 -23.66 17.07 7.81
C CYS A 385 -22.69 17.81 8.73
N LYS A 386 -23.20 18.76 9.52
CA LYS A 386 -22.40 19.53 10.51
C LYS A 386 -22.75 19.24 11.96
N SER A 387 -23.94 18.72 12.22
CA SER A 387 -24.42 18.39 13.57
C SER A 387 -25.16 17.06 13.56
N ALA A 388 -25.32 16.46 14.74
CA ALA A 388 -26.12 15.25 14.92
C ALA A 388 -27.56 15.45 14.40
N ASP A 389 -28.19 16.56 14.75
CA ASP A 389 -29.55 16.89 14.34
C ASP A 389 -29.68 17.01 12.81
N SER A 390 -28.67 17.58 12.13
CA SER A 390 -28.72 17.71 10.67
C SER A 390 -28.57 16.36 9.98
N CYS A 391 -27.76 15.45 10.53
CA CYS A 391 -27.61 14.09 10.03
C CYS A 391 -28.88 13.26 10.24
N GLU A 392 -29.48 13.31 11.44
CA GLU A 392 -30.71 12.58 11.76
C GLU A 392 -31.91 13.08 10.94
N HIS A 393 -31.98 14.39 10.71
CA HIS A 393 -32.95 14.98 9.81
C HIS A 393 -32.77 14.49 8.36
N LEU A 394 -31.52 14.46 7.86
CA LEU A 394 -31.18 13.95 6.55
C LEU A 394 -31.61 12.49 6.39
N PHE A 395 -31.33 11.64 7.38
CA PHE A 395 -31.69 10.22 7.37
C PHE A 395 -33.21 10.04 7.29
N THR A 396 -33.95 10.72 8.17
CA THR A 396 -35.41 10.65 8.23
C THR A 396 -36.03 11.10 6.91
N SER A 397 -35.51 12.18 6.33
CA SER A 397 -36.02 12.76 5.09
C SER A 397 -35.76 11.88 3.86
N ASN A 398 -34.68 11.11 3.88
CA ASN A 398 -34.34 10.15 2.84
C ASN A 398 -34.81 8.72 3.15
N ARG A 399 -35.66 8.53 4.17
CA ARG A 399 -36.19 7.22 4.60
C ARG A 399 -35.10 6.20 4.93
N ILE A 400 -33.98 6.67 5.49
CA ILE A 400 -32.89 5.84 5.99
C ILE A 400 -33.20 5.53 7.45
N GLU A 401 -33.27 4.25 7.80
CA GLU A 401 -33.41 3.85 9.20
C GLU A 401 -32.04 3.94 9.87
N PHE A 402 -31.99 4.43 11.12
CA PHE A 402 -30.74 4.60 11.84
C PHE A 402 -30.87 4.21 13.32
N ARG A 403 -29.76 3.81 13.93
CA ARG A 403 -29.63 3.52 15.37
C ARG A 403 -28.41 4.24 15.92
N LYS A 404 -28.53 4.90 17.08
CA LYS A 404 -27.38 5.52 17.74
C LYS A 404 -26.50 4.44 18.34
N ALA A 405 -25.19 4.54 18.14
CA ALA A 405 -24.23 3.58 18.69
C ALA A 405 -24.14 3.65 20.22
N ASP A 406 -24.49 4.81 20.80
CA ASP A 406 -24.49 5.04 22.25
C ASP A 406 -25.78 4.57 22.94
N ASP A 407 -26.79 4.09 22.20
CA ASP A 407 -28.04 3.56 22.75
C ASP A 407 -27.89 2.12 23.28
N TYR A 408 -26.95 1.91 24.20
CA TYR A 408 -27.10 0.86 25.22
C TYR A 408 -27.84 1.47 26.40
N SER A 409 -29.15 1.71 26.22
CA SER A 409 -30.03 1.76 27.38
C SER A 409 -29.98 0.38 28.02
N LEU A 410 -29.34 0.30 29.20
CA LEU A 410 -29.49 -0.82 30.12
C LEU A 410 -30.97 -1.16 30.15
N VAL A 411 -31.30 -2.38 29.70
CA VAL A 411 -32.61 -3.03 29.79
C VAL A 411 -33.38 -2.44 30.97
N GLN A 412 -34.38 -1.61 30.68
CA GLN A 412 -35.40 -1.27 31.66
C GLN A 412 -36.07 -2.60 31.99
N ASN A 413 -35.71 -3.13 33.16
CA ASN A 413 -36.32 -4.33 33.68
C ASN A 413 -37.79 -3.98 33.93
N ASP A 414 -38.66 -4.49 33.06
CA ASP A 414 -40.11 -4.36 33.18
C ASP A 414 -40.51 -4.75 34.60
N GLY A 415 -41.09 -3.77 35.30
CA GLY A 415 -41.75 -3.99 36.55
C GLY A 415 -42.99 -4.84 36.30
N ASN A 416 -42.91 -6.11 36.68
CA ASN A 416 -44.09 -6.88 37.04
C ASN A 416 -43.98 -7.34 38.48
N SER A 417 -44.83 -6.72 39.29
CA SER A 417 -45.08 -6.95 40.70
C SER A 417 -45.64 -8.34 40.98
N ILE A 418 -44.99 -9.09 41.88
CA ILE A 418 -45.65 -10.00 42.82
C ILE A 418 -44.97 -9.83 44.20
N ALA A 419 -45.83 -9.75 45.23
CA ALA A 419 -45.57 -9.39 46.61
C ALA A 419 -44.81 -10.49 47.41
N PRO A 420 -44.36 -10.20 48.64
CA PRO A 420 -43.36 -10.96 49.40
C PRO A 420 -43.99 -12.11 50.19
N ASP A 421 -43.23 -13.18 50.45
CA ASP A 421 -43.18 -13.89 51.73
C ASP A 421 -42.38 -15.21 51.62
N SER A 422 -41.38 -15.35 52.48
CA SER A 422 -41.16 -16.47 53.41
C SER A 422 -39.67 -16.64 53.75
N ASP A 423 -39.40 -16.49 55.03
CA ASP A 423 -38.13 -16.73 55.72
C ASP A 423 -37.65 -18.18 55.55
N VAL A 424 -36.35 -18.40 55.33
CA VAL A 424 -35.55 -19.36 56.12
C VAL A 424 -34.05 -18.99 56.10
N GLU A 425 -33.57 -18.77 57.32
CA GLU A 425 -32.23 -18.82 57.94
C GLU A 425 -30.93 -19.13 57.15
N ASP A 426 -29.94 -18.27 57.44
CA ASP A 426 -28.53 -18.48 57.80
C ASP A 426 -27.63 -19.48 57.04
N LEU A 427 -26.45 -18.99 56.61
CA LEU A 427 -25.17 -19.26 57.27
C LEU A 427 -23.99 -18.54 56.57
N ASN A 428 -23.40 -17.57 57.28
CA ASN A 428 -21.96 -17.35 57.49
C ASN A 428 -20.97 -17.50 56.31
N ARG A 429 -20.28 -16.41 55.91
CA ARG A 429 -18.93 -16.04 56.43
C ARG A 429 -18.18 -14.91 55.67
N SER A 430 -17.66 -14.01 56.51
CA SER A 430 -16.37 -13.29 56.45
C SER A 430 -16.10 -12.19 55.39
N ASN A 431 -16.17 -10.97 55.92
CA ASN A 431 -15.39 -9.78 55.58
C ASN A 431 -13.92 -10.04 55.17
N HIS A 432 -13.45 -9.35 54.12
CA HIS A 432 -12.14 -8.68 54.13
C HIS A 432 -12.10 -7.43 53.24
N LYS A 433 -12.10 -6.25 53.90
CA LYS A 433 -11.49 -5.02 53.37
C LYS A 433 -9.98 -5.22 53.20
N ARG A 434 -9.38 -4.79 52.08
CA ARG A 434 -8.15 -3.96 52.09
C ARG A 434 -7.67 -3.51 50.70
N ARG A 435 -7.71 -2.18 50.54
CA ARG A 435 -6.62 -1.26 50.13
C ARG A 435 -5.95 -1.41 48.75
N LYS A 436 -6.18 -0.35 47.95
CA LYS A 436 -5.28 0.33 47.00
C LYS A 436 -3.80 -0.02 47.17
N ARG A 437 -3.16 -0.41 46.06
CA ARG A 437 -1.70 -0.46 45.93
C ARG A 437 -1.28 0.15 44.59
N ASP A 438 -0.78 1.39 44.66
CA ASP A 438 -0.03 2.03 43.59
C ASP A 438 1.24 1.23 43.27
N ARG A 439 1.49 0.98 41.99
CA ARG A 439 2.81 0.56 41.49
C ARG A 439 3.19 1.33 40.23
N LYS A 440 4.05 2.33 40.45
CA LYS A 440 4.93 2.99 39.47
C LYS A 440 5.53 1.97 38.48
N ARG A 441 5.35 2.19 37.18
CA ARG A 441 6.17 1.56 36.13
C ARG A 441 7.31 2.50 35.73
N ARG A 442 8.53 1.95 35.78
CA ARG A 442 9.83 2.56 35.48
C ARG A 442 9.92 2.92 33.99
N ARG A 443 10.36 4.15 33.71
CA ARG A 443 10.87 4.59 32.40
C ARG A 443 12.16 3.82 32.08
N ARG A 444 12.20 3.09 30.97
CA ARG A 444 13.43 2.71 30.27
C ARG A 444 13.56 3.66 29.07
N ARG A 445 14.72 4.31 28.97
CA ARG A 445 15.14 5.07 27.78
C ARG A 445 15.62 4.07 26.73
N TYR A 446 15.23 4.29 25.48
CA TYR A 446 15.92 3.82 24.29
C TYR A 446 16.01 5.05 23.37
N ASP A 447 17.22 5.33 22.89
CA ASP A 447 17.51 6.32 21.84
C ASP A 447 16.91 5.85 20.50
N PRO A 448 16.46 6.77 19.63
CA PRO A 448 16.11 6.47 18.25
C PRO A 448 17.28 6.85 17.33
N ASP A 449 17.73 5.92 16.49
CA ASP A 449 18.34 6.21 15.18
C ASP A 449 18.33 4.91 14.37
N GLU A 450 17.36 4.79 13.47
CA GLU A 450 17.51 4.24 12.12
C GLU A 450 16.18 4.40 11.37
N ASP A 451 16.31 4.88 10.13
CA ASP A 451 15.27 5.40 9.25
C ASP A 451 14.09 4.46 9.05
N ASN A 452 12.91 4.93 9.44
CA ASN A 452 11.64 4.26 9.21
C ASN A 452 10.90 4.96 8.06
N LEU A 453 11.21 4.57 6.83
CA LEU A 453 10.51 4.99 5.61
C LEU A 453 9.08 4.42 5.51
N ASP A 454 8.66 3.57 6.46
CA ASP A 454 7.28 3.05 6.56
C ASP A 454 6.27 4.05 7.17
N GLN A 455 6.66 5.30 7.45
CA GLN A 455 5.74 6.34 7.93
C GLN A 455 5.12 7.23 6.84
N LEU A 456 5.41 6.99 5.55
CA LEU A 456 4.86 7.81 4.46
C LEU A 456 3.75 7.15 3.64
N LEU A 457 3.38 5.88 3.87
CA LEU A 457 2.36 5.20 3.06
C LEU A 457 1.28 4.40 3.80
N GLU A 458 1.28 4.35 5.13
CA GLU A 458 0.15 3.78 5.88
C GLU A 458 -0.16 4.60 7.13
N PHE A 459 -1.26 5.37 7.11
CA PHE A 459 -2.18 5.50 8.25
C PHE A 459 -3.54 6.04 7.76
N GLY A 460 -4.29 5.15 7.11
CA GLY A 460 -5.76 5.21 7.02
C GLY A 460 -6.45 4.14 7.87
N THR A 461 -5.70 3.40 8.70
CA THR A 461 -6.28 2.49 9.69
C THR A 461 -6.63 3.30 10.93
N SER A 462 -7.93 3.38 11.20
CA SER A 462 -8.53 3.98 12.41
C SER A 462 -7.67 3.78 13.66
N ASN A 463 -7.03 4.85 14.12
CA ASN A 463 -6.55 4.92 15.48
C ASN A 463 -7.78 4.96 16.40
N ARG A 464 -8.29 3.78 16.77
CA ARG A 464 -9.07 3.57 18.00
C ARG A 464 -8.15 3.85 19.20
N ARG A 465 -7.88 5.13 19.45
CA ARG A 465 -7.43 5.61 20.75
C ARG A 465 -8.41 6.66 21.20
N GLY A 466 -9.14 6.30 22.26
CA GLY A 466 -10.22 7.08 22.83
C GLY A 466 -9.85 8.54 23.00
N ILE A 467 -10.46 9.38 22.18
CA ILE A 467 -10.68 10.78 22.43
C ILE A 467 -12.19 10.94 22.33
N GLU A 468 -12.80 11.07 23.51
CA GLU A 468 -14.13 11.57 23.82
C GLU A 468 -15.05 11.85 22.60
N SER A 469 -15.90 10.87 22.30
CA SER A 469 -17.05 10.96 21.39
C SER A 469 -18.09 11.93 21.94
N GLN A 470 -17.94 13.22 21.64
CA GLN A 470 -19.03 14.20 21.73
C GLN A 470 -19.81 14.32 20.41
N HIS A 471 -19.50 13.50 19.40
CA HIS A 471 -20.18 13.50 18.10
C HIS A 471 -20.80 12.12 17.94
N GLY A 472 -22.13 12.08 17.81
CA GLY A 472 -22.88 10.82 17.73
C GLY A 472 -22.38 9.95 16.57
N SER A 473 -22.48 8.64 16.78
CA SER A 473 -22.18 7.62 15.78
C SER A 473 -23.46 6.84 15.47
N TRP A 474 -23.70 6.49 14.20
CA TRP A 474 -24.94 5.85 13.76
C TRP A 474 -24.71 4.56 12.97
N TYR A 475 -25.51 3.54 13.25
CA TYR A 475 -25.70 2.39 12.36
C TYR A 475 -26.84 2.72 11.40
N LEU A 476 -26.66 2.48 10.10
CA LEU A 476 -27.62 2.86 9.06
C LEU A 476 -28.20 1.63 8.35
N SER A 477 -29.42 1.70 7.83
CA SER A 477 -30.00 0.58 7.07
C SER A 477 -29.35 0.38 5.69
N THR A 478 -28.64 1.39 5.17
CA THR A 478 -27.98 1.35 3.85
C THR A 478 -26.86 0.31 3.73
N ASP A 479 -26.29 -0.14 4.85
CA ASP A 479 -25.34 -1.25 4.92
C ASP A 479 -25.86 -2.43 5.77
N GLY A 480 -27.16 -2.47 6.05
CA GLY A 480 -27.75 -3.49 6.92
C GLY A 480 -27.28 -3.40 8.38
N PHE A 481 -26.94 -2.19 8.85
CA PHE A 481 -26.43 -1.93 10.20
C PHE A 481 -25.08 -2.62 10.49
N SER A 482 -24.25 -2.81 9.47
CA SER A 482 -22.98 -3.55 9.60
C SER A 482 -21.90 -2.77 10.35
N SER A 483 -21.89 -1.44 10.19
CA SER A 483 -20.85 -0.55 10.69
C SER A 483 -21.44 0.70 11.33
N SER A 484 -20.70 1.25 12.30
CA SER A 484 -21.02 2.54 12.93
C SER A 484 -20.33 3.67 12.17
N TRP A 485 -21.09 4.69 11.78
CA TRP A 485 -20.62 5.80 10.96
C TRP A 485 -20.65 7.10 11.76
N ASP A 486 -19.52 7.81 11.78
CA ASP A 486 -19.40 9.11 12.44
C ASP A 486 -19.76 10.24 11.47
N ILE A 487 -20.00 11.45 12.00
CA ILE A 487 -20.37 12.63 11.19
C ILE A 487 -19.42 12.85 10.01
N ALA A 488 -18.12 12.61 10.21
CA ALA A 488 -17.09 12.78 9.18
C ALA A 488 -17.18 11.75 8.04
N ASP A 489 -17.75 10.57 8.30
CA ASP A 489 -17.75 9.42 7.37
C ASP A 489 -19.10 9.22 6.66
N ILE A 490 -20.18 9.83 7.17
CA ILE A 490 -21.50 9.82 6.52
C ILE A 490 -21.45 10.26 5.05
N PRO A 491 -20.76 11.36 4.66
CA PRO A 491 -20.72 11.78 3.27
C PRO A 491 -20.13 10.72 2.33
N ASP A 492 -19.03 10.07 2.73
CA ASP A 492 -18.41 8.99 1.93
C ASP A 492 -19.31 7.77 1.84
N HIS A 493 -19.90 7.36 2.97
CA HIS A 493 -20.77 6.18 3.00
C HIS A 493 -22.01 6.35 2.11
N LEU A 494 -22.75 7.45 2.26
CA LEU A 494 -23.99 7.68 1.53
C LEU A 494 -23.76 7.95 0.04
N SER A 495 -22.68 8.67 -0.32
CA SER A 495 -22.31 8.84 -1.73
C SER A 495 -21.84 7.51 -2.36
N SER A 496 -21.09 6.68 -1.63
CA SER A 496 -20.72 5.34 -2.11
C SER A 496 -21.93 4.43 -2.30
N HIS A 497 -22.90 4.48 -1.38
CA HIS A 497 -24.17 3.75 -1.52
C HIS A 497 -24.97 4.24 -2.74
N TYR A 498 -25.02 5.55 -2.94
CA TYR A 498 -25.62 6.16 -4.13
C TYR A 498 -24.98 5.67 -5.42
N LEU A 499 -23.65 5.73 -5.51
CA LEU A 499 -22.88 5.24 -6.65
C LEU A 499 -23.20 3.78 -6.94
N ARG A 500 -23.11 2.92 -5.91
CA ARG A 500 -23.35 1.48 -6.03
C ARG A 500 -24.74 1.18 -6.57
N THR A 501 -25.76 1.91 -6.11
CA THR A 501 -27.15 1.74 -6.55
C THR A 501 -27.29 2.04 -8.04
N TRP A 502 -26.78 3.19 -8.48
CA TRP A 502 -26.98 3.65 -9.86
C TRP A 502 -26.05 2.99 -10.87
N VAL A 503 -24.82 2.64 -10.49
CA VAL A 503 -23.93 1.86 -11.37
C VAL A 503 -24.50 0.45 -11.59
N LYS A 504 -25.05 -0.21 -10.57
CA LYS A 504 -25.75 -1.48 -10.75
C LYS A 504 -26.92 -1.36 -11.73
N PHE A 505 -27.73 -0.32 -11.57
CA PHE A 505 -28.90 -0.08 -12.41
C PHE A 505 -28.56 0.22 -13.88
N ALA A 506 -27.54 1.06 -14.10
CA ALA A 506 -27.20 1.58 -15.42
C ALA A 506 -26.16 0.74 -16.17
N CYS A 507 -25.23 0.10 -15.46
CA CYS A 507 -24.02 -0.45 -16.05
C CYS A 507 -23.90 -1.98 -15.95
N PHE A 508 -24.55 -2.66 -14.99
CA PHE A 508 -24.36 -4.10 -14.73
C PHE A 508 -25.63 -4.95 -14.87
N ARG A 509 -26.43 -4.67 -15.90
CA ARG A 509 -27.65 -5.45 -16.20
C ARG A 509 -27.36 -6.89 -16.63
#